data_AF-A0A382KL48-F1
#
_entry.id   AF-A0A382KL48-F1
#
_cell.length_a   1.000
_cell.length_b   1.000
_cell.length_c   1.000
_cell.angle_alpha   90.00
_cell.angle_beta   90.00
_cell.angle_gamma   90.00
#
_symmetry.space_group_name_H-M   'P 1'
#
loop_
_entity.id
_entity.type
_entity.pdbx_description
1 polymer ?
#
loop_
_entity_poly.entity_id
_entity_poly.type
_entity_poly.pdbx_seq_one_letter_code
_entity_poly.pdbx_strand_id
1 'polypeptide(L)'
;SNEENGYDGSDSWIENIPAGVTVTNYLNADAVGTNWPGYYTLVVDCIPNYDDETLGDQWEMIGLLEWIGTDNHDASEALRLGREIFHTEGYASMKDVDSSDQKRQSISVHDSDRGRSDYERFADQLGVVSVDWGSLTGGSDCYHADCDTLETMIEMMVIDNATGRQSLVQSFDLITWWIFTAAMYLDETPIYDKN
;
A
#
# COMPACT_ATOMS: atom_id res chain seq x y z
N SER A 1 7.12 -17.41 -0.10
CA SER A 1 7.42 -17.28 -1.55
C SER A 1 6.42 -18.14 -2.31
N ASN A 2 6.15 -17.81 -3.59
CA ASN A 2 5.07 -18.36 -4.43
C ASN A 2 3.70 -17.68 -4.27
N GLU A 3 3.69 -16.36 -4.07
CA GLU A 3 2.49 -15.51 -4.05
C GLU A 3 1.73 -15.60 -5.39
N GLU A 4 2.45 -15.37 -6.50
CA GLU A 4 1.95 -15.39 -7.89
C GLU A 4 1.22 -16.68 -8.35
N ASN A 5 1.40 -17.79 -7.63
CA ASN A 5 0.72 -19.06 -7.93
C ASN A 5 -0.37 -19.42 -6.90
N GLY A 6 -0.82 -18.45 -6.12
CA GLY A 6 -1.92 -18.61 -5.16
C GLY A 6 -1.48 -18.62 -3.70
N TYR A 7 -0.52 -17.78 -3.33
CA TYR A 7 -0.19 -17.48 -1.92
C TYR A 7 0.36 -18.65 -1.07
N ASP A 8 0.88 -19.71 -1.70
CA ASP A 8 1.38 -20.90 -0.97
C ASP A 8 2.40 -20.54 0.12
N GLY A 9 3.18 -19.48 -0.12
CA GLY A 9 4.19 -18.99 0.81
C GLY A 9 3.63 -18.42 2.10
N SER A 10 2.68 -17.50 2.01
CA SER A 10 2.02 -16.90 3.18
C SER A 10 1.17 -17.95 3.89
N ASP A 11 0.45 -18.79 3.14
CA ASP A 11 -0.40 -19.85 3.70
C ASP A 11 0.45 -20.86 4.48
N SER A 12 1.56 -21.33 3.89
CA SER A 12 2.49 -22.20 4.60
C SER A 12 3.10 -21.51 5.83
N TRP A 13 3.36 -20.20 5.80
CA TRP A 13 3.88 -19.50 6.97
C TRP A 13 2.85 -19.44 8.10
N ILE A 14 1.60 -19.09 7.77
CA ILE A 14 0.45 -19.00 8.69
C ILE A 14 0.18 -20.35 9.37
N GLU A 15 0.17 -21.44 8.59
CA GLU A 15 -0.03 -22.80 9.11
C GLU A 15 1.05 -23.25 10.12
N ASN A 16 2.22 -22.60 10.10
CA ASN A 16 3.38 -22.98 10.89
C ASN A 16 3.72 -21.96 12.00
N ILE A 17 2.80 -21.05 12.35
CA ILE A 17 2.99 -20.13 13.48
C ILE A 17 3.23 -20.95 14.77
N PRO A 18 4.34 -20.71 15.50
CA PRO A 18 4.65 -21.46 16.72
C PRO A 18 3.60 -21.26 17.81
N ALA A 19 3.37 -22.29 18.63
CA ALA A 19 2.47 -22.20 19.76
C ALA A 19 2.88 -21.06 20.72
N GLY A 20 1.92 -20.20 21.07
CA GLY A 20 2.14 -19.05 21.96
C GLY A 20 2.62 -17.78 21.25
N VAL A 21 2.77 -17.79 19.92
CA VAL A 21 2.98 -16.59 19.11
C VAL A 21 1.63 -16.10 18.58
N THR A 22 1.39 -14.80 18.69
CA THR A 22 0.21 -14.13 18.14
C THR A 22 0.67 -13.09 17.15
N VAL A 23 0.12 -13.14 15.93
CA VAL A 23 0.21 -12.03 14.98
C VAL A 23 -0.93 -11.07 15.30
N THR A 24 -0.62 -9.78 15.47
CA THR A 24 -1.62 -8.75 15.78
C THR A 24 -1.96 -7.90 14.56
N ASN A 25 -0.98 -7.69 13.69
CA ASN A 25 -1.05 -6.89 12.48
C ASN A 25 -0.11 -7.48 11.43
N TYR A 26 -0.37 -7.22 10.15
CA TYR A 26 0.53 -7.57 9.05
C TYR A 26 0.75 -6.36 8.14
N LEU A 27 2.01 -6.05 7.84
CA LEU A 27 2.41 -4.93 6.99
C LEU A 27 3.10 -5.50 5.75
N ASN A 28 2.57 -5.18 4.58
CA ASN A 28 2.98 -5.70 3.29
C ASN A 28 3.55 -4.60 2.40
N ALA A 29 4.46 -5.01 1.51
CA ALA A 29 5.11 -4.13 0.56
C ALA A 29 5.21 -4.87 -0.77
N ASP A 30 4.17 -4.75 -1.58
CA ASP A 30 4.12 -5.30 -2.93
C ASP A 30 3.99 -4.19 -3.98
N ALA A 31 4.58 -4.40 -5.16
CA ALA A 31 4.63 -3.43 -6.24
C ALA A 31 5.06 -2.02 -5.78
N VAL A 32 5.98 -1.94 -4.82
CA VAL A 32 6.52 -0.70 -4.26
C VAL A 32 7.53 -0.04 -5.21
N GLY A 33 7.67 1.29 -5.11
CA GLY A 33 8.68 2.06 -5.84
C GLY A 33 8.14 2.82 -7.05
N THR A 34 7.20 2.26 -7.82
CA THR A 34 6.55 2.93 -8.96
C THR A 34 5.31 3.72 -8.54
N ASN A 35 5.49 4.66 -7.61
CA ASN A 35 4.42 5.50 -7.06
C ASN A 35 4.96 6.86 -6.62
N TRP A 36 4.27 7.57 -5.73
CA TRP A 36 4.74 8.83 -5.17
C TRP A 36 6.20 8.74 -4.69
N PRO A 37 7.08 9.72 -5.02
CA PRO A 37 6.78 11.04 -5.60
C PRO A 37 6.65 11.07 -7.13
N GLY A 38 6.66 9.92 -7.80
CA GLY A 38 6.27 9.78 -9.19
C GLY A 38 4.81 10.19 -9.44
N TYR A 39 4.36 10.07 -10.70
CA TYR A 39 3.01 10.47 -11.11
C TYR A 39 1.92 9.41 -10.92
N TYR A 40 2.30 8.25 -10.38
CA TYR A 40 1.36 7.20 -9.99
C TYR A 40 1.05 7.32 -8.50
N THR A 41 -0.21 7.07 -8.16
CA THR A 41 -0.69 7.14 -6.78
C THR A 41 -0.03 6.05 -5.94
N LEU A 42 0.54 6.42 -4.79
CA LEU A 42 0.83 5.44 -3.74
C LEU A 42 -0.48 5.13 -3.03
N VAL A 43 -0.87 3.87 -3.00
CA VAL A 43 -2.06 3.44 -2.29
C VAL A 43 -1.64 2.61 -1.09
N VAL A 44 -2.18 2.97 0.06
CA VAL A 44 -2.00 2.29 1.33
C VAL A 44 -3.34 1.68 1.72
N ASP A 45 -3.50 0.41 1.36
CA ASP A 45 -4.74 -0.35 1.51
C ASP A 45 -4.79 -0.97 2.92
N CYS A 46 -5.82 -0.64 3.70
CA CYS A 46 -6.09 -1.25 5.00
C CYS A 46 -7.25 -2.24 4.89
N ILE A 47 -7.09 -3.45 5.41
CA ILE A 47 -8.13 -4.49 5.41
C ILE A 47 -8.23 -5.14 6.80
N PRO A 48 -9.36 -5.78 7.16
CA PRO A 48 -10.59 -5.95 6.39
C PRO A 48 -11.46 -4.68 6.33
N ASN A 49 -12.26 -4.57 5.27
CA ASN A 49 -13.36 -3.63 5.13
C ASN A 49 -14.68 -4.44 5.10
N TYR A 50 -15.65 -4.06 5.93
CA TYR A 50 -16.91 -4.78 6.13
C TYR A 50 -18.12 -3.98 5.65
N ASP A 51 -18.01 -2.65 5.55
CA ASP A 51 -19.09 -1.78 5.08
C ASP A 51 -18.58 -0.64 4.18
N ASP A 52 -18.69 -0.86 2.88
CA ASP A 52 -18.45 0.14 1.83
C ASP A 52 -19.26 1.45 1.98
N GLU A 53 -20.36 1.44 2.75
CA GLU A 53 -21.18 2.64 3.00
C GLU A 53 -20.77 3.40 4.26
N THR A 54 -19.93 2.81 5.13
CA THR A 54 -19.43 3.45 6.35
C THR A 54 -17.93 3.65 6.25
N LEU A 55 -17.49 4.90 6.05
CA LEU A 55 -16.08 5.28 6.17
C LEU A 55 -15.51 4.80 7.52
N GLY A 56 -14.50 3.92 7.48
CA GLY A 56 -13.58 3.75 8.61
C GLY A 56 -13.79 2.54 9.50
N ASP A 57 -13.94 1.34 8.93
CA ASP A 57 -13.77 0.11 9.71
C ASP A 57 -12.38 0.05 10.35
N GLN A 58 -11.36 0.53 9.62
CA GLN A 58 -9.97 0.57 10.09
C GLN A 58 -9.48 1.99 10.42
N TRP A 59 -10.37 2.89 10.91
CA TRP A 59 -10.02 4.31 11.12
C TRP A 59 -8.78 4.53 12.00
N GLU A 60 -8.57 3.68 13.00
CA GLU A 60 -7.44 3.79 13.92
C GLU A 60 -6.12 3.52 13.18
N MET A 61 -6.10 2.52 12.30
CA MET A 61 -4.96 2.23 11.43
C MET A 61 -4.78 3.35 10.39
N ILE A 62 -5.83 3.74 9.69
CA ILE A 62 -5.79 4.82 8.69
C ILE A 62 -5.24 6.11 9.31
N GLY A 63 -5.73 6.49 10.49
CA GLY A 63 -5.29 7.69 11.20
C GLY A 63 -3.83 7.62 11.64
N LEU A 64 -3.36 6.46 12.12
CA LEU A 64 -1.94 6.24 12.43
C LEU A 64 -1.08 6.41 11.18
N LEU A 65 -1.47 5.79 10.07
CA LEU A 65 -0.69 5.79 8.83
C LEU A 65 -0.66 7.20 8.22
N GLU A 66 -1.79 7.90 8.13
CA GLU A 66 -1.80 9.30 7.70
C GLU A 66 -0.93 10.18 8.61
N TRP A 67 -0.98 9.98 9.93
CA TRP A 67 -0.13 10.73 10.85
C TRP A 67 1.36 10.49 10.56
N ILE A 68 1.79 9.23 10.41
CA ILE A 68 3.17 8.88 10.05
C ILE A 68 3.56 9.55 8.72
N GLY A 69 2.71 9.46 7.70
CA GLY A 69 2.94 10.07 6.39
C GLY A 69 3.08 11.60 6.46
N THR A 70 2.26 12.27 7.26
CA THR A 70 2.34 13.73 7.43
C THR A 70 3.57 14.18 8.21
N ASP A 71 3.89 13.51 9.33
CA ASP A 71 4.93 13.96 10.27
C ASP A 71 6.34 13.64 9.78
N ASN A 72 6.56 12.44 9.23
CA ASN A 72 7.89 11.99 8.83
C ASN A 72 8.30 12.43 7.42
N HIS A 73 7.32 12.74 6.55
CA HIS A 73 7.56 12.77 5.11
C HIS A 73 6.99 13.99 4.38
N ASP A 74 6.43 14.97 5.11
CA ASP A 74 5.82 16.17 4.53
C ASP A 74 4.79 15.84 3.42
N ALA A 75 4.11 14.70 3.57
CA ALA A 75 3.24 14.15 2.54
C ALA A 75 1.80 14.69 2.57
N SER A 76 1.56 15.75 3.36
CA SER A 76 0.21 16.26 3.65
C SER A 76 -0.57 16.65 2.38
N GLU A 77 0.08 17.32 1.42
CA GLU A 77 -0.59 17.69 0.17
C GLU A 77 -0.89 16.47 -0.72
N ALA A 78 0.01 15.48 -0.74
CA ALA A 78 -0.18 14.25 -1.49
C ALA A 78 -1.33 13.42 -0.92
N LEU A 79 -1.40 13.33 0.41
CA LEU A 79 -2.50 12.69 1.16
C LEU A 79 -3.84 13.39 0.90
N ARG A 80 -3.84 14.73 0.92
CA ARG A 80 -5.04 15.52 0.61
C ARG A 80 -5.54 15.25 -0.81
N LEU A 81 -4.64 15.22 -1.79
CA LEU A 81 -4.97 14.92 -3.18
C LEU A 81 -5.48 13.48 -3.34
N GLY A 82 -4.85 12.50 -2.71
CA GLY A 82 -5.31 11.11 -2.77
C GLY A 82 -6.72 10.96 -2.20
N ARG A 83 -6.99 11.55 -1.02
CA ARG A 83 -8.34 11.55 -0.45
C ARG A 83 -9.38 12.17 -1.39
N GLU A 84 -9.04 13.25 -2.09
CA GLU A 84 -9.92 13.89 -3.07
C GLU A 84 -10.20 12.97 -4.27
N ILE A 85 -9.16 12.36 -4.84
CA ILE A 85 -9.27 11.42 -5.97
C ILE A 85 -10.09 10.20 -5.57
N PHE A 86 -9.83 9.60 -4.39
CA PHE A 86 -10.58 8.45 -3.90
C PHE A 86 -12.07 8.77 -3.78
N HIS A 87 -12.42 9.93 -3.21
CA HIS A 87 -13.81 10.33 -3.05
C HIS A 87 -14.54 10.69 -4.35
N THR A 88 -13.83 11.27 -5.31
CA THR A 88 -14.45 11.82 -6.52
C THR A 88 -14.40 10.87 -7.73
N GLU A 89 -13.38 10.02 -7.79
CA GLU A 89 -13.11 9.12 -8.90
C GLU A 89 -13.10 7.64 -8.50
N GLY A 90 -12.99 7.32 -7.20
CA GLY A 90 -13.04 5.96 -6.66
C GLY A 90 -11.72 5.18 -6.77
N TYR A 91 -11.66 4.02 -6.10
CA TYR A 91 -10.47 3.16 -6.01
C TYR A 91 -9.84 2.82 -7.37
N ALA A 92 -10.66 2.46 -8.36
CA ALA A 92 -10.18 2.06 -9.68
C ALA A 92 -9.33 3.15 -10.36
N SER A 93 -9.61 4.43 -10.08
CA SER A 93 -8.87 5.57 -10.62
C SER A 93 -7.39 5.61 -10.20
N MET A 94 -7.04 4.94 -9.09
CA MET A 94 -5.71 4.97 -8.48
C MET A 94 -4.90 3.70 -8.78
N LYS A 95 -5.56 2.57 -9.06
CA LYS A 95 -4.90 1.26 -9.20
C LYS A 95 -5.09 0.61 -10.56
N ASP A 96 -6.28 0.76 -11.15
CA ASP A 96 -6.66 0.07 -12.40
C ASP A 96 -6.50 0.96 -13.64
N VAL A 97 -6.67 2.29 -13.51
CA VAL A 97 -6.63 3.23 -14.65
C VAL A 97 -5.68 4.43 -14.46
N ASP A 98 -4.84 4.40 -13.43
CA ASP A 98 -3.90 5.50 -13.14
C ASP A 98 -2.80 5.58 -14.20
N SER A 99 -2.45 6.79 -14.62
CA SER A 99 -1.45 7.04 -15.66
C SER A 99 -0.57 8.23 -15.33
N SER A 100 0.71 8.14 -15.70
CA SER A 100 1.67 9.24 -15.54
C SER A 100 1.23 10.54 -16.25
N ASP A 101 0.40 10.43 -17.29
CA ASP A 101 -0.15 11.59 -18.02
C ASP A 101 -1.04 12.47 -17.15
N GLN A 102 -1.67 11.90 -16.12
CA GLN A 102 -2.51 12.64 -15.18
C GLN A 102 -1.68 13.46 -14.18
N LYS A 103 -0.37 13.23 -14.12
CA LYS A 103 0.59 13.95 -13.28
C LYS A 103 0.21 13.99 -11.81
N ARG A 104 -0.30 12.87 -11.29
CA ARG A 104 -0.80 12.76 -9.92
C ARG A 104 0.32 12.45 -8.95
N GLN A 105 0.71 13.44 -8.16
CA GLN A 105 1.60 13.22 -7.02
C GLN A 105 0.75 13.00 -5.76
N SER A 106 -0.01 11.90 -5.75
CA SER A 106 -0.98 11.55 -4.69
C SER A 106 -0.55 10.34 -3.87
N ILE A 107 -0.98 10.34 -2.60
CA ILE A 107 -0.94 9.20 -1.70
C ILE A 107 -2.35 9.01 -1.15
N SER A 108 -2.87 7.79 -1.18
CA SER A 108 -4.18 7.44 -0.63
C SER A 108 -4.02 6.46 0.50
N VAL A 109 -4.66 6.70 1.64
CA VAL A 109 -4.74 5.75 2.76
C VAL A 109 -6.22 5.53 3.03
N HIS A 110 -6.70 4.30 2.89
CA HIS A 110 -8.10 3.97 3.06
C HIS A 110 -8.29 2.48 3.36
N ASP A 111 -9.49 2.14 3.80
CA ASP A 111 -9.99 0.77 3.84
C ASP A 111 -10.28 0.26 2.42
N SER A 112 -10.10 -1.04 2.20
CA SER A 112 -10.25 -1.65 0.87
C SER A 112 -10.98 -2.99 0.94
N ASP A 113 -11.92 -3.18 0.02
CA ASP A 113 -12.55 -4.49 -0.24
C ASP A 113 -11.69 -5.41 -1.12
N ARG A 114 -10.54 -4.91 -1.57
CA ARG A 114 -9.71 -5.56 -2.59
C ARG A 114 -8.33 -5.87 -2.03
N GLY A 115 -8.21 -7.03 -1.38
CA GLY A 115 -6.93 -7.67 -1.13
C GLY A 115 -6.25 -8.05 -2.45
N ARG A 116 -5.06 -7.50 -2.74
CA ARG A 116 -4.24 -7.89 -3.92
C ARG A 116 -2.78 -8.07 -3.53
N SER A 117 -2.48 -9.03 -2.65
CA SER A 117 -1.14 -9.58 -2.31
C SER A 117 -1.27 -10.45 -1.04
N ASP A 118 -0.17 -10.91 -0.47
CA ASP A 118 -0.09 -11.80 0.69
C ASP A 118 -0.87 -11.28 1.92
N TYR A 119 -1.01 -9.96 2.11
CA TYR A 119 -1.71 -9.36 3.26
C TYR A 119 -3.18 -9.77 3.40
N GLU A 120 -3.84 -10.10 2.29
CA GLU A 120 -5.20 -10.67 2.29
C GLU A 120 -5.25 -11.95 3.11
N ARG A 121 -4.23 -12.81 2.96
CA ARG A 121 -4.17 -14.11 3.63
C ARG A 121 -4.07 -13.97 5.14
N PHE A 122 -3.32 -12.98 5.61
CA PHE A 122 -3.20 -12.69 7.03
C PHE A 122 -4.50 -12.14 7.59
N ALA A 123 -5.14 -11.18 6.91
CA ALA A 123 -6.43 -10.64 7.33
C ALA A 123 -7.50 -11.74 7.42
N ASP A 124 -7.68 -12.52 6.36
CA ASP A 124 -8.74 -13.52 6.26
C ASP A 124 -8.56 -14.71 7.21
N GLN A 125 -7.32 -15.21 7.35
CA GLN A 125 -7.07 -16.44 8.10
C GLN A 125 -6.82 -16.18 9.58
N LEU A 126 -6.32 -15.00 9.94
CA LEU A 126 -5.98 -14.65 11.33
C LEU A 126 -6.94 -13.63 11.95
N GLY A 127 -7.77 -12.95 11.16
CA GLY A 127 -8.67 -11.90 11.65
C GLY A 127 -7.90 -10.69 12.17
N VAL A 128 -6.83 -10.29 11.47
CA VAL A 128 -5.94 -9.19 11.88
C VAL A 128 -5.99 -8.05 10.89
N VAL A 129 -5.87 -6.82 11.40
CA VAL A 129 -5.74 -5.65 10.54
C VAL A 129 -4.44 -5.75 9.76
N SER A 130 -4.56 -5.74 8.43
CA SER A 130 -3.44 -5.91 7.51
C SER A 130 -3.38 -4.72 6.55
N VAL A 131 -2.16 -4.32 6.19
CA VAL A 131 -1.91 -3.11 5.40
C VAL A 131 -0.97 -3.45 4.26
N ASP A 132 -1.25 -2.92 3.07
CA ASP A 132 -0.33 -2.96 1.92
C ASP A 132 0.05 -1.55 1.48
N TRP A 133 1.35 -1.31 1.28
CA TRP A 133 1.84 -0.17 0.51
C TRP A 133 2.15 -0.66 -0.88
N GLY A 134 1.38 -0.19 -1.85
CA GLY A 134 1.57 -0.63 -3.22
C GLY A 134 1.19 0.42 -4.25
N SER A 135 1.51 0.10 -5.50
CA SER A 135 1.16 0.91 -6.66
C SER A 135 0.32 0.10 -7.66
N LEU A 136 0.19 0.61 -8.89
CA LEU A 136 -0.30 -0.04 -10.11
C LEU A 136 -0.34 -1.58 -10.09
N THR A 137 -1.38 -2.17 -9.52
CA THR A 137 -1.69 -3.60 -9.67
C THR A 137 -2.72 -3.72 -10.77
N GLY A 138 -2.27 -3.84 -12.03
CA GLY A 138 -3.13 -3.96 -13.22
C GLY A 138 -3.22 -2.73 -14.13
N GLY A 139 -2.68 -1.57 -13.72
CA GLY A 139 -2.69 -0.34 -14.53
C GLY A 139 -1.44 -0.09 -15.37
N SER A 140 -0.34 -0.82 -15.14
CA SER A 140 0.86 -0.75 -15.99
C SER A 140 0.75 -1.72 -17.16
N ASP A 141 0.99 -1.25 -18.38
CA ASP A 141 1.08 -2.10 -19.58
C ASP A 141 2.15 -3.21 -19.45
N CYS A 142 3.11 -3.06 -18.53
CA CYS A 142 4.17 -4.02 -18.27
C CYS A 142 3.92 -4.94 -17.07
N TYR A 143 2.79 -4.82 -16.36
CA TYR A 143 2.48 -5.67 -15.21
C TYR A 143 2.43 -7.16 -15.61
N HIS A 144 3.21 -8.01 -14.93
CA HIS A 144 3.41 -9.44 -15.25
C HIS A 144 3.91 -9.72 -16.67
N ALA A 145 4.58 -8.76 -17.31
CA ALA A 145 5.14 -8.91 -18.64
C ALA A 145 6.67 -8.85 -18.63
N ASP A 146 7.31 -9.34 -19.70
CA ASP A 146 8.77 -9.32 -19.86
C ASP A 146 9.38 -7.90 -19.83
N CYS A 147 8.55 -6.86 -20.01
CA CYS A 147 8.99 -5.46 -19.92
C CYS A 147 8.96 -4.90 -18.48
N ASP A 148 8.55 -5.67 -17.47
CA ASP A 148 8.70 -5.29 -16.06
C ASP A 148 10.17 -5.36 -15.62
N THR A 149 10.89 -4.27 -15.90
CA THR A 149 12.35 -4.17 -15.69
C THR A 149 12.69 -2.92 -14.90
N LEU A 150 13.87 -2.91 -14.28
CA LEU A 150 14.36 -1.72 -13.56
C LEU A 150 14.41 -0.49 -14.48
N GLU A 151 14.84 -0.66 -15.73
CA GLU A 151 14.86 0.40 -16.73
C GLU A 151 13.46 0.98 -16.95
N THR A 152 12.45 0.14 -17.12
CA THR A 152 11.05 0.55 -17.26
C THR A 152 10.54 1.26 -16.00
N MET A 153 10.83 0.75 -14.81
CA MET A 153 10.47 1.42 -13.55
C MET A 153 11.12 2.82 -13.45
N ILE A 154 12.38 2.96 -13.86
CA ILE A 154 13.07 4.26 -13.89
C ILE A 154 12.39 5.20 -14.88
N GLU A 155 11.98 4.73 -16.05
CA GLU A 155 11.27 5.56 -17.03
C GLU A 155 9.89 6.01 -16.52
N MET A 156 9.13 5.10 -15.91
CA MET A 156 7.83 5.38 -15.30
C MET A 156 7.89 6.44 -14.19
N MET A 157 9.04 6.56 -13.52
CA MET A 157 9.22 7.43 -12.37
C MET A 157 9.74 8.84 -12.70
N VAL A 158 9.93 9.16 -13.98
CA VAL A 158 10.34 10.50 -14.41
C VAL A 158 9.22 11.52 -14.18
N ILE A 159 9.57 12.64 -13.55
CA ILE A 159 8.66 13.77 -13.34
C ILE A 159 9.29 15.08 -13.83
N ASP A 160 8.50 16.15 -13.97
CA ASP A 160 8.95 17.43 -14.54
C ASP A 160 10.20 18.03 -13.84
N ASN A 161 10.39 17.75 -12.55
CA ASN A 161 11.44 18.34 -11.71
C ASN A 161 12.45 17.33 -11.11
N ALA A 162 12.39 16.04 -11.48
CA ALA A 162 13.31 15.02 -10.98
C ALA A 162 13.54 13.88 -11.99
N THR A 163 14.72 13.26 -11.92
CA THR A 163 14.99 12.05 -12.72
C THR A 163 14.25 10.86 -12.13
N GLY A 164 13.91 9.88 -12.98
CA GLY A 164 13.21 8.70 -12.53
C GLY A 164 13.93 7.90 -11.45
N ARG A 165 15.26 7.85 -11.50
CA ARG A 165 16.07 7.23 -10.43
C ARG A 165 15.94 7.96 -9.09
N GLN A 166 15.87 9.30 -9.09
CA GLN A 166 15.69 10.06 -7.85
C GLN A 166 14.31 9.77 -7.25
N SER A 167 13.26 9.82 -8.07
CA SER A 167 11.89 9.54 -7.63
C SER A 167 11.75 8.10 -7.14
N LEU A 168 12.31 7.12 -7.85
CA LEU A 168 12.24 5.70 -7.48
C LEU A 168 12.93 5.45 -6.12
N VAL A 169 14.13 5.98 -5.93
CA VAL A 169 14.85 5.87 -4.65
C VAL A 169 14.08 6.54 -3.52
N GLN A 170 13.50 7.71 -3.77
CA GLN A 170 12.72 8.44 -2.76
C GLN A 170 11.44 7.69 -2.38
N SER A 171 10.76 7.06 -3.34
CA SER A 171 9.58 6.21 -3.07
C SER A 171 9.94 5.03 -2.16
N PHE A 172 11.02 4.31 -2.47
CA PHE A 172 11.49 3.22 -1.61
C PHE A 172 11.90 3.68 -0.20
N ASP A 173 12.60 4.79 -0.09
CA ASP A 173 13.01 5.35 1.21
C ASP A 173 11.79 5.73 2.06
N LEU A 174 10.82 6.43 1.46
CA LEU A 174 9.55 6.77 2.09
C LEU A 174 8.85 5.52 2.65
N ILE A 175 8.54 4.55 1.79
CA ILE A 175 7.72 3.38 2.17
C ILE A 175 8.46 2.55 3.24
N THR A 176 9.78 2.40 3.12
CA THR A 176 10.58 1.66 4.10
C THR A 176 10.48 2.27 5.48
N TRP A 177 10.66 3.60 5.60
CA TRP A 177 10.56 4.28 6.88
C TRP A 177 9.14 4.31 7.42
N TRP A 178 8.14 4.45 6.55
CA TRP A 178 6.74 4.42 6.95
C TRP A 178 6.36 3.06 7.55
N ILE A 179 6.69 1.96 6.87
CA ILE A 179 6.46 0.59 7.36
C ILE A 179 7.23 0.35 8.66
N PHE A 180 8.49 0.77 8.73
CA PHE A 180 9.29 0.61 9.94
C PHE A 180 8.68 1.36 11.14
N THR A 181 8.29 2.62 10.97
CA THR A 181 7.63 3.39 12.04
C THR A 181 6.30 2.77 12.45
N ALA A 182 5.49 2.32 11.49
CA ALA A 182 4.24 1.62 11.78
C ALA A 182 4.49 0.33 12.57
N ALA A 183 5.47 -0.49 12.15
CA ALA A 183 5.84 -1.72 12.84
C ALA A 183 6.28 -1.46 14.30
N MET A 184 7.12 -0.43 14.53
CA MET A 184 7.56 -0.06 15.87
C MET A 184 6.41 0.42 16.76
N TYR A 185 5.44 1.16 16.20
CA TYR A 185 4.26 1.58 16.93
C TYR A 185 3.37 0.38 17.28
N LEU A 186 3.10 -0.49 16.31
CA LEU A 186 2.21 -1.64 16.46
C LEU A 186 2.77 -2.73 17.36
N ASP A 187 4.10 -2.84 17.51
CA ASP A 187 4.73 -3.73 18.50
C ASP A 187 4.39 -3.30 19.94
N GLU A 188 4.32 -1.99 20.22
CA GLU A 188 3.97 -1.47 21.54
C GLU A 188 2.45 -1.35 21.74
N THR A 189 1.74 -0.85 20.73
CA THR A 189 0.29 -0.61 20.73
C THR A 189 -0.37 -1.23 19.50
N PRO A 190 -0.64 -2.54 19.53
CA PRO A 190 -1.29 -3.21 18.40
C PRO A 190 -2.70 -2.68 18.16
N ILE A 191 -3.08 -2.57 16.89
CA ILE A 191 -4.43 -2.18 16.48
C ILE A 191 -5.18 -3.46 16.11
N TYR A 192 -6.25 -3.76 16.84
CA TYR A 192 -7.08 -4.93 16.57
C TYR A 192 -8.28 -4.54 15.74
N ASP A 193 -8.74 -5.48 14.92
CA ASP A 193 -10.03 -5.38 14.27
C ASP A 193 -11.13 -5.37 15.34
N LYS A 194 -12.12 -4.48 15.17
CA LYS A 194 -13.16 -4.20 16.18
C LYS A 194 -14.50 -4.84 15.87
N ASN A 195 -14.62 -5.48 14.70
CA ASN A 195 -15.85 -6.09 14.22
C ASN A 195 -15.92 -7.60 14.49
#